data_AF-A0A9X2AFH1-F1
#
_entry.id   AF-A0A9X2AFH1-F1
#
_cell.length_a   1.000
_cell.length_b   1.000
_cell.length_c   1.000
_cell.angle_alpha   90.00
_cell.angle_beta   90.00
_cell.angle_gamma   90.00
#
_symmetry.space_group_name_H-M   'P 1'
#
loop_
_entity.id
_entity.type
_entity.pdbx_description
1 polymer ?
#
loop_
_entity_poly.entity_id
_entity_poly.type
_entity_poly.pdbx_seq_one_letter_code
_entity_poly.pdbx_strand_id
1 'polypeptide(L)'
;MMTERILVLAAADREALGRVRHLPGLQVAEAAGQLWLRGLPATAELPLPVRGLPAVAAYAVDSEVRLFAGGQRTPTARLPAGLSWQPIRAFVPLELPTAALPAQGAPAYRVRLGASARAEAGAGLLTDLATWHAYAETAPEIRLRALRFAVAADGRVLLLGVPLPPLPGQELWWRAGLLLPAGFDFEAPLLAPLLRQKLQTAADDVLLFAADGRWERIPAAAVLPVTRSAVRFTMEGFGDE
;
A
#
# COMPACT_ATOMS: atom_id res chain seq x y z
N MET A 1 -49.67 29.42 -25.60
CA MET A 1 -49.51 28.45 -24.48
C MET A 1 -48.08 28.54 -23.97
N MET A 2 -47.85 28.38 -22.67
CA MET A 2 -46.49 28.30 -22.12
C MET A 2 -45.88 26.95 -22.49
N THR A 3 -44.71 26.97 -23.10
CA THR A 3 -44.07 25.79 -23.71
C THR A 3 -43.03 25.19 -22.77
N GLU A 4 -42.22 26.01 -22.12
CA GLU A 4 -41.17 25.56 -21.20
C GLU A 4 -40.85 26.59 -20.13
N ARG A 5 -40.06 26.17 -19.13
CA ARG A 5 -39.49 27.05 -18.11
C ARG A 5 -37.99 27.21 -18.36
N ILE A 6 -37.49 28.42 -18.15
CA ILE A 6 -36.08 28.77 -18.25
C ILE A 6 -35.61 29.28 -16.90
N LEU A 7 -34.44 28.80 -16.46
CA LEU A 7 -33.73 29.32 -15.29
C LEU A 7 -32.51 30.10 -15.75
N VAL A 8 -32.22 31.19 -15.06
CA VAL A 8 -31.02 32.00 -15.26
C VAL A 8 -30.16 31.93 -14.01
N LEU A 9 -28.91 31.54 -14.17
CA LEU A 9 -27.90 31.47 -13.11
C LEU A 9 -26.77 32.45 -13.41
N ALA A 10 -25.99 32.84 -12.39
CA ALA A 10 -24.76 33.58 -12.61
C ALA A 10 -23.68 32.64 -13.21
N ALA A 11 -22.78 33.17 -14.05
CA ALA A 11 -21.67 32.38 -14.58
C ALA A 11 -20.75 31.78 -13.50
N ALA A 12 -20.65 32.44 -12.33
CA ALA A 12 -19.93 31.94 -11.17
C ALA A 12 -20.50 30.61 -10.63
N ASP A 13 -21.80 30.35 -10.80
CA ASP A 13 -22.48 29.14 -10.32
C ASP A 13 -22.43 27.98 -11.31
N ARG A 14 -21.51 28.01 -12.28
CA ARG A 14 -21.36 26.97 -13.32
C ARG A 14 -21.23 25.57 -12.74
N GLU A 15 -20.53 25.41 -11.61
CA GLU A 15 -20.36 24.10 -10.95
C GLU A 15 -21.68 23.49 -10.47
N ALA A 16 -22.66 24.33 -10.10
CA ALA A 16 -23.98 23.86 -9.65
C ALA A 16 -24.73 23.09 -10.76
N LEU A 17 -24.48 23.42 -12.04
CA LEU A 17 -25.04 22.71 -13.19
C LEU A 17 -24.57 21.25 -13.27
N GLY A 18 -23.44 20.90 -12.64
CA GLY A 18 -22.97 19.52 -12.53
C GLY A 18 -24.01 18.60 -11.87
N ARG A 19 -24.80 19.13 -10.92
CA ARG A 19 -25.84 18.37 -10.20
C ARG A 19 -27.00 17.94 -11.09
N VAL A 20 -27.31 18.70 -12.13
CA VAL A 20 -28.44 18.45 -13.05
C VAL A 20 -28.00 17.88 -14.40
N ARG A 21 -26.68 17.69 -14.62
CA ARG A 21 -26.09 17.16 -15.85
C ARG A 21 -26.68 15.83 -16.32
N HIS A 22 -27.10 14.98 -15.38
CA HIS A 22 -27.64 13.65 -15.65
C HIS A 22 -29.09 13.68 -16.17
N LEU A 23 -29.78 14.82 -16.09
CA LEU A 23 -31.17 14.94 -16.52
C LEU A 23 -31.24 15.08 -18.06
N PRO A 24 -32.11 14.31 -18.74
CA PRO A 24 -32.26 14.37 -20.18
C PRO A 24 -32.94 15.67 -20.64
N GLY A 25 -32.67 16.10 -21.87
CA GLY A 25 -33.36 17.23 -22.50
C GLY A 25 -32.89 18.63 -22.08
N LEU A 26 -32.01 18.74 -21.08
CA LEU A 26 -31.50 20.04 -20.63
C LEU A 26 -30.45 20.61 -21.58
N GLN A 27 -30.63 21.88 -21.92
CA GLN A 27 -29.68 22.67 -22.71
C GLN A 27 -29.29 23.94 -21.96
N VAL A 28 -28.04 24.34 -22.14
CA VAL A 28 -27.47 25.53 -21.53
C VAL A 28 -26.93 26.44 -22.62
N ALA A 29 -27.12 27.75 -22.46
CA ALA A 29 -26.46 28.79 -23.23
C ALA A 29 -25.84 29.81 -22.29
N GLU A 30 -24.67 30.32 -22.64
CA GLU A 30 -24.00 31.38 -21.88
C GLU A 30 -24.05 32.69 -22.69
N ALA A 31 -24.49 33.77 -22.06
CA ALA A 31 -24.46 35.09 -22.65
C ALA A 31 -24.37 36.17 -21.57
N ALA A 32 -23.54 37.19 -21.82
CA ALA A 32 -23.36 38.35 -20.94
C ALA A 32 -23.11 37.99 -19.46
N GLY A 33 -22.35 36.92 -19.19
CA GLY A 33 -22.04 36.47 -17.82
C GLY A 33 -23.20 35.74 -17.11
N GLN A 34 -24.24 35.35 -17.84
CA GLN A 34 -25.38 34.60 -17.34
C GLN A 34 -25.50 33.24 -18.04
N LEU A 35 -25.91 32.24 -17.26
CA LEU A 35 -26.16 30.88 -17.74
C LEU A 35 -27.67 30.68 -17.86
N TRP A 36 -28.13 30.43 -19.07
CA TRP A 36 -29.53 30.19 -19.41
C TRP A 36 -29.73 28.68 -19.52
N LEU A 37 -30.61 28.12 -18.69
CA LEU A 37 -30.96 26.71 -18.68
C LEU A 37 -32.39 26.53 -19.20
N ARG A 38 -32.58 25.71 -20.24
CA ARG A 38 -33.88 25.38 -20.84
C ARG A 38 -34.13 23.87 -20.89
N GLY A 39 -35.33 23.46 -21.33
CA GLY A 39 -35.77 22.06 -21.35
C GLY A 39 -36.47 21.62 -20.06
N LEU A 40 -36.95 22.58 -19.26
CA LEU A 40 -37.74 22.31 -18.06
C LEU A 40 -39.24 22.38 -18.38
N PRO A 41 -40.06 21.51 -17.77
CA PRO A 41 -41.49 21.50 -18.03
C PRO A 41 -42.14 22.82 -17.57
N ALA A 42 -43.09 23.33 -18.36
CA ALA A 42 -43.77 24.59 -18.06
C ALA A 42 -44.63 24.51 -16.79
N THR A 43 -45.33 23.39 -16.59
CA THR A 43 -46.36 23.21 -15.55
C THR A 43 -46.10 22.05 -14.58
N ALA A 44 -45.23 21.10 -14.93
CA ALA A 44 -44.90 19.99 -14.05
C ALA A 44 -43.96 20.44 -12.92
N GLU A 45 -43.94 19.67 -11.83
CA GLU A 45 -43.01 19.91 -10.73
C GLU A 45 -41.57 19.71 -11.22
N LEU A 46 -40.68 20.64 -10.85
CA LEU A 46 -39.28 20.55 -11.20
C LEU A 46 -38.61 19.47 -10.33
N PRO A 47 -37.73 18.63 -10.91
CA PRO A 47 -36.94 17.68 -10.13
C PRO A 47 -36.17 18.36 -9.00
N LEU A 48 -36.04 17.70 -7.84
CA LEU A 48 -35.31 18.23 -6.67
C LEU A 48 -33.92 18.81 -7.00
N PRO A 49 -33.08 18.16 -7.86
CA PRO A 49 -31.78 18.73 -8.23
C PRO A 49 -31.87 20.08 -8.95
N VAL A 50 -32.93 20.30 -9.73
CA VAL A 50 -33.18 21.56 -10.44
C VAL A 50 -33.66 22.64 -9.47
N ARG A 51 -34.51 22.27 -8.51
CA ARG A 51 -35.01 23.18 -7.46
C ARG A 51 -33.88 23.69 -6.55
N GLY A 52 -32.80 22.93 -6.41
CA GLY A 52 -31.64 23.29 -5.59
C GLY A 52 -30.57 24.11 -6.31
N LEU A 53 -30.82 24.55 -7.55
CA LEU A 53 -29.90 25.43 -8.27
C LEU A 53 -29.99 26.88 -7.75
N PRO A 54 -28.86 27.62 -7.66
CA PRO A 54 -28.85 29.04 -7.31
C PRO A 54 -29.34 29.89 -8.50
N ALA A 55 -30.61 29.75 -8.87
CA ALA A 55 -31.20 30.53 -9.94
C ALA A 55 -31.40 31.99 -9.51
N VAL A 56 -30.81 32.91 -10.26
CA VAL A 56 -30.99 34.36 -10.12
C VAL A 56 -32.38 34.78 -10.60
N ALA A 57 -32.90 34.11 -11.63
CA ALA A 57 -34.25 34.33 -12.15
C ALA A 57 -34.86 33.06 -12.75
N ALA A 58 -36.19 33.01 -12.79
CA ALA A 58 -36.96 31.95 -13.41
C ALA A 58 -38.06 32.55 -14.30
N TYR A 59 -38.14 32.09 -15.54
CA TYR A 59 -39.08 32.57 -16.54
C TYR A 59 -39.88 31.42 -17.14
N ALA A 60 -41.17 31.65 -17.42
CA ALA A 60 -41.92 30.80 -18.34
C ALA A 60 -41.81 31.38 -19.75
N VAL A 61 -41.69 30.51 -20.75
CA VAL A 61 -41.59 30.88 -22.17
C VAL A 61 -42.86 30.46 -22.90
N ASP A 62 -43.31 31.28 -23.86
CA ASP A 62 -44.39 30.92 -24.77
C ASP A 62 -43.89 30.57 -26.18
N SER A 63 -44.81 30.21 -27.06
CA SER A 63 -44.53 29.90 -28.47
C SER A 63 -43.91 31.06 -29.27
N GLU A 64 -43.99 32.30 -28.77
CA GLU A 64 -43.40 33.50 -29.38
C GLU A 64 -42.07 33.91 -28.70
N VAL A 65 -41.51 33.03 -27.86
CA VAL A 65 -40.24 33.22 -27.17
C VAL A 65 -40.24 34.44 -26.23
N ARG A 66 -41.41 34.80 -25.71
CA ARG A 66 -41.59 35.85 -24.69
C ARG A 66 -41.37 35.25 -23.29
N LEU A 67 -40.63 35.97 -22.45
CA LEU A 67 -40.30 35.57 -21.08
C LEU A 67 -41.30 36.20 -20.10
N PHE A 68 -41.92 35.35 -19.29
CA PHE A 68 -42.85 35.75 -18.22
C PHE A 68 -42.23 35.41 -16.88
N ALA A 69 -42.00 36.41 -16.02
CA ALA A 69 -41.55 36.17 -14.66
C ALA A 69 -42.56 35.29 -13.88
N GLY A 70 -42.08 34.53 -12.89
CA GLY A 70 -42.91 33.61 -12.11
C GLY A 70 -44.21 34.25 -11.59
N GLY A 71 -45.35 33.68 -11.99
CA GLY A 71 -46.69 34.12 -11.58
C GLY A 71 -47.26 35.35 -12.33
N GLN A 72 -46.48 35.98 -13.22
CA GLN A 72 -46.92 37.16 -13.97
C GLN A 72 -47.59 36.77 -15.30
N ARG A 73 -48.66 37.49 -15.66
CA ARG A 73 -49.39 37.29 -16.93
C ARG A 73 -48.87 38.16 -18.09
N THR A 74 -48.01 39.12 -17.78
CA THR A 74 -47.40 40.04 -18.76
C THR A 74 -45.96 39.66 -19.06
N PRO A 75 -45.51 39.74 -20.32
CA PRO A 75 -44.15 39.44 -20.70
C PRO A 75 -43.21 40.51 -20.12
N THR A 76 -42.14 40.06 -19.46
CA THR A 76 -41.11 40.93 -18.86
C THR A 76 -39.97 41.20 -19.84
N ALA A 77 -39.68 40.24 -20.72
CA ALA A 77 -38.62 40.33 -21.73
C ALA A 77 -38.89 39.37 -22.90
N ARG A 78 -38.00 39.36 -23.89
CA ARG A 78 -37.89 38.29 -24.89
C ARG A 78 -36.57 37.55 -24.66
N LEU A 79 -36.55 36.26 -24.99
CA LEU A 79 -35.30 35.49 -24.95
C LEU A 79 -34.29 36.13 -25.92
N PRO A 80 -33.02 36.35 -25.50
CA PRO A 80 -32.02 36.94 -26.37
C PRO A 80 -31.84 36.14 -27.68
N ALA A 81 -31.90 36.84 -28.82
CA ALA A 81 -31.60 36.24 -30.11
C ALA A 81 -30.09 36.00 -30.21
N GLY A 82 -29.67 34.78 -30.60
CA GLY A 82 -28.25 34.42 -30.74
C GLY A 82 -27.66 33.59 -29.60
N LEU A 83 -28.47 33.10 -28.66
CA LEU A 83 -28.00 32.14 -27.65
C LEU A 83 -27.54 30.83 -28.30
N SER A 84 -26.27 30.47 -28.10
CA SER A 84 -25.71 29.18 -28.53
C SER A 84 -26.10 28.09 -27.52
N TRP A 85 -27.18 27.37 -27.84
CA TRP A 85 -27.67 26.29 -26.99
C TRP A 85 -26.85 25.03 -27.21
N GLN A 86 -26.31 24.49 -26.12
CA GLN A 86 -25.63 23.20 -26.13
C GLN A 86 -26.18 22.26 -25.06
N PRO A 87 -26.16 20.93 -25.30
CA PRO A 87 -26.55 19.97 -24.28
C PRO A 87 -25.74 20.16 -22.99
N ILE A 88 -26.39 20.05 -21.83
CA ILE A 88 -25.73 20.29 -20.53
C ILE A 88 -24.48 19.42 -20.32
N ARG A 89 -24.50 18.18 -20.85
CA ARG A 89 -23.36 17.24 -20.83
C ARG A 89 -22.11 17.73 -21.57
N ALA A 90 -22.29 18.58 -22.58
CA ALA A 90 -21.22 19.20 -23.34
C ALA A 90 -20.78 20.54 -22.71
N PHE A 91 -21.71 21.25 -22.05
CA PHE A 91 -21.40 22.48 -21.31
C PHE A 91 -20.60 22.24 -20.03
N VAL A 92 -20.89 21.14 -19.33
CA VAL A 92 -20.16 20.70 -18.14
C VAL A 92 -19.55 19.33 -18.43
N PRO A 93 -18.33 19.26 -19.00
CA PRO A 93 -17.65 17.99 -19.23
C PRO A 93 -17.32 17.30 -17.91
N LEU A 94 -17.31 15.96 -17.93
CA LEU A 94 -16.83 15.18 -16.78
C LEU A 94 -15.34 14.90 -17.01
N GLU A 95 -14.49 15.49 -16.19
CA GLU A 95 -13.09 15.07 -16.10
C GLU A 95 -12.99 13.96 -15.07
N LEU A 96 -12.58 12.78 -15.50
CA LEU A 96 -12.20 11.72 -14.57
C LEU A 96 -10.86 12.12 -13.94
N PRO A 97 -10.71 12.04 -12.60
CA PRO A 97 -9.39 12.19 -12.01
C PRO A 97 -8.48 11.16 -12.66
N THR A 98 -7.34 11.61 -13.18
CA THR A 98 -6.34 10.71 -13.74
C THR A 98 -5.94 9.74 -12.63
N ALA A 99 -6.15 8.44 -12.83
CA ALA A 99 -5.71 7.45 -11.87
C ALA A 99 -4.22 7.67 -11.64
N ALA A 100 -3.84 8.08 -10.42
CA ALA A 100 -2.45 8.12 -10.02
C ALA A 100 -1.94 6.68 -10.08
N LEU A 101 -1.27 6.33 -11.18
CA LEU A 101 -0.45 5.13 -11.28
C LEU A 101 0.47 5.10 -10.05
N PRO A 102 0.57 4.00 -9.29
CA PRO A 102 1.55 3.88 -8.22
C PRO A 102 2.93 3.70 -8.86
N ALA A 103 3.46 4.76 -9.46
CA ALA A 103 4.77 4.79 -10.11
C ALA A 103 5.89 5.18 -9.13
N GLN A 104 5.54 5.62 -7.92
CA GLN A 104 6.48 5.70 -6.81
C GLN A 104 6.36 4.39 -6.02
N GLY A 105 7.24 3.43 -6.31
CA GLY A 105 7.38 2.26 -5.46
C GLY A 105 7.53 2.73 -4.01
N ALA A 106 6.75 2.13 -3.09
CA ALA A 106 6.87 2.45 -1.67
C ALA A 106 8.35 2.39 -1.27
N PRO A 107 8.87 3.36 -0.50
CA PRO A 107 10.28 3.39 -0.14
C PRO A 107 10.67 2.05 0.49
N ALA A 108 11.79 1.49 0.04
CA ALA A 108 12.28 0.21 0.56
C ALA A 108 12.48 0.34 2.08
N TYR A 109 11.67 -0.39 2.84
CA TYR A 109 11.78 -0.40 4.28
C TYR A 109 13.05 -1.15 4.70
N ARG A 110 13.95 -0.46 5.41
CA ARG A 110 15.19 -1.03 5.91
C ARG A 110 14.93 -1.65 7.28
N VAL A 111 14.88 -2.97 7.32
CA VAL A 111 14.76 -3.74 8.56
C VAL A 111 15.92 -3.42 9.48
N ARG A 112 15.64 -3.15 10.75
CA ARG A 112 16.63 -2.95 11.82
C ARG A 112 16.24 -3.78 13.02
N LEU A 113 17.24 -4.28 13.74
CA LEU A 113 17.04 -4.89 15.04
C LEU A 113 17.34 -3.87 16.13
N GLY A 114 16.48 -3.85 17.14
CA GLY A 114 16.65 -3.06 18.35
C GLY A 114 16.99 -3.95 19.55
N ALA A 115 17.47 -3.33 20.63
CA ALA A 115 17.64 -4.02 21.89
C ALA A 115 16.29 -4.58 22.38
N SER A 116 16.28 -5.86 22.71
CA SER A 116 15.11 -6.57 23.21
C SER A 116 15.14 -6.60 24.74
N ALA A 117 13.98 -6.38 25.36
CA ALA A 117 13.79 -6.64 26.79
C ALA A 117 13.45 -8.11 27.09
N ARG A 118 13.36 -8.97 26.07
CA ARG A 118 13.00 -10.38 26.23
C ARG A 118 14.25 -11.21 26.47
N ALA A 119 14.27 -11.91 27.61
CA ALA A 119 15.22 -12.98 27.88
C ALA A 119 14.64 -14.29 27.32
N GLU A 120 15.25 -14.81 26.27
CA GLU A 120 14.86 -16.06 25.60
C GLU A 120 16.05 -17.00 25.60
N ALA A 121 15.80 -18.30 25.65
CA ALA A 121 16.87 -19.30 25.63
C ALA A 121 17.56 -19.31 24.26
N GLY A 122 18.90 -19.36 24.26
CA GLY A 122 19.64 -19.57 23.03
C GLY A 122 19.32 -20.89 22.39
N ALA A 123 19.12 -20.85 21.08
CA ALA A 123 18.86 -22.01 20.24
C ALA A 123 19.98 -22.25 19.21
N GLY A 124 20.91 -21.29 19.09
CA GLY A 124 22.09 -21.41 18.26
C GLY A 124 23.27 -20.61 18.79
N LEU A 125 24.45 -20.92 18.28
CA LEU A 125 25.70 -20.23 18.59
C LEU A 125 26.46 -19.98 17.30
N LEU A 126 26.85 -18.73 17.05
CA LEU A 126 27.76 -18.36 15.97
C LEU A 126 29.17 -18.21 16.55
N THR A 127 30.08 -19.05 16.08
CA THR A 127 31.49 -19.10 16.52
C THR A 127 32.42 -19.21 15.30
N ASP A 128 33.72 -19.39 15.52
CA ASP A 128 34.69 -19.63 14.46
C ASP A 128 35.06 -21.12 14.34
N LEU A 129 35.54 -21.50 13.16
CA LEU A 129 35.82 -22.89 12.82
C LEU A 129 36.96 -23.50 13.66
N ALA A 130 37.98 -22.72 14.00
CA ALA A 130 39.11 -23.20 14.80
C ALA A 130 38.68 -23.54 16.23
N THR A 131 37.94 -22.64 16.87
CA THR A 131 37.33 -22.83 18.19
C THR A 131 36.40 -24.03 18.20
N TRP A 132 35.54 -24.14 17.18
CA TRP A 132 34.61 -25.26 17.05
C TRP A 132 35.33 -26.60 16.93
N HIS A 133 36.34 -26.69 16.06
CA HIS A 133 37.11 -27.91 15.85
C HIS A 133 37.80 -28.38 17.14
N ALA A 134 38.48 -27.48 17.86
CA ALA A 134 39.16 -27.81 19.12
C ALA A 134 38.20 -28.38 20.18
N TYR A 135 36.97 -27.86 20.23
CA TYR A 135 35.94 -28.39 21.12
C TYR A 135 35.42 -29.76 20.66
N ALA A 136 35.11 -29.92 19.37
CA ALA A 136 34.54 -31.16 18.83
C ALA A 136 35.44 -32.38 19.07
N GLU A 137 36.77 -32.19 19.07
CA GLU A 137 37.75 -33.24 19.36
C GLU A 137 37.61 -33.82 20.77
N THR A 138 37.36 -32.97 21.76
CA THR A 138 37.35 -33.36 23.18
C THR A 138 35.94 -33.54 23.75
N ALA A 139 34.91 -33.01 23.07
CA ALA A 139 33.54 -33.05 23.54
C ALA A 139 32.98 -34.49 23.58
N PRO A 140 32.18 -34.84 24.62
CA PRO A 140 31.45 -36.10 24.67
C PRO A 140 30.52 -36.27 23.46
N GLU A 141 30.48 -37.48 22.90
CA GLU A 141 29.69 -37.77 21.69
C GLU A 141 28.19 -37.47 21.88
N ILE A 142 27.65 -37.72 23.08
CA ILE A 142 26.25 -37.42 23.40
C ILE A 142 25.90 -35.94 23.24
N ARG A 143 26.86 -35.02 23.52
CA ARG A 143 26.65 -33.58 23.32
C ARG A 143 26.70 -33.22 21.84
N LEU A 144 27.56 -33.88 21.08
CA LEU A 144 27.68 -33.65 19.63
C LEU A 144 26.44 -34.13 18.88
N ARG A 145 25.90 -35.31 19.23
CA ARG A 145 24.72 -35.88 18.54
C ARG A 145 23.46 -35.02 18.63
N ALA A 146 23.35 -34.16 19.65
CA ALA A 146 22.23 -33.23 19.82
C ALA A 146 22.36 -31.95 18.96
N LEU A 147 23.50 -31.76 18.29
CA LEU A 147 23.84 -30.54 17.57
C LEU A 147 23.86 -30.75 16.07
N ARG A 148 23.57 -29.67 15.36
CA ARG A 148 23.75 -29.52 13.93
C ARG A 148 24.63 -28.31 13.67
N PHE A 149 25.38 -28.31 12.57
CA PHE A 149 26.26 -27.21 12.23
C PHE A 149 26.25 -26.88 10.74
N ALA A 150 26.61 -25.64 10.43
CA ALA A 150 26.90 -25.18 9.08
C ALA A 150 28.14 -24.27 9.14
N VAL A 151 28.97 -24.30 8.11
CA VAL A 151 30.19 -23.52 8.02
C VAL A 151 30.10 -22.62 6.80
N ALA A 152 30.38 -21.33 7.00
CA ALA A 152 30.46 -20.34 5.93
C ALA A 152 31.88 -20.30 5.36
N ALA A 153 32.02 -19.84 4.11
CA ALA A 153 33.31 -19.75 3.42
C ALA A 153 34.33 -18.83 4.11
N ASP A 154 33.88 -17.93 4.99
CA ASP A 154 34.73 -17.06 5.80
C ASP A 154 35.17 -17.69 7.12
N GLY A 155 34.89 -18.99 7.33
CA GLY A 155 35.27 -19.73 8.54
C GLY A 155 34.33 -19.52 9.74
N ARG A 156 33.22 -18.80 9.59
CA ARG A 156 32.17 -18.74 10.63
C ARG A 156 31.42 -20.07 10.69
N VAL A 157 31.12 -20.52 11.91
CA VAL A 157 30.34 -21.73 12.17
C VAL A 157 29.06 -21.38 12.90
N LEU A 158 27.95 -21.78 12.32
CA LEU A 158 26.65 -21.77 12.99
C LEU A 158 26.40 -23.14 13.64
N LEU A 159 26.20 -23.16 14.94
CA LEU A 159 25.76 -24.32 15.72
C LEU A 159 24.30 -24.17 16.08
N LEU A 160 23.53 -25.25 15.96
CA LEU A 160 22.10 -25.31 16.28
C LEU A 160 21.81 -26.53 17.14
N GLY A 161 21.03 -26.36 18.19
CA GLY A 161 20.61 -27.45 19.09
C GLY A 161 20.77 -27.10 20.56
N VAL A 162 20.38 -28.03 21.43
CA VAL A 162 20.36 -27.83 22.88
C VAL A 162 20.91 -29.09 23.57
N PRO A 163 21.81 -28.97 24.55
CA PRO A 163 22.41 -27.72 25.06
C PRO A 163 23.47 -27.14 24.12
N LEU A 164 23.61 -25.81 24.10
CA LEU A 164 24.67 -25.14 23.36
C LEU A 164 26.05 -25.41 23.99
N PRO A 165 27.10 -25.64 23.18
CA PRO A 165 28.47 -25.74 23.68
C PRO A 165 28.90 -24.47 24.42
N PRO A 166 29.68 -24.58 25.52
CA PRO A 166 30.22 -23.44 26.23
C PRO A 166 31.44 -22.87 25.47
N LEU A 167 31.19 -22.32 24.27
CA LEU A 167 32.22 -21.75 23.40
C LEU A 167 32.04 -20.23 23.27
N PRO A 168 33.14 -19.48 23.07
CA PRO A 168 33.04 -18.06 22.76
C PRO A 168 32.32 -17.88 21.41
N GLY A 169 31.38 -16.94 21.37
CA GLY A 169 30.58 -16.68 20.20
C GLY A 169 29.35 -15.81 20.48
N GLN A 170 28.58 -15.56 19.43
CA GLN A 170 27.31 -14.86 19.53
C GLN A 170 26.18 -15.87 19.70
N GLU A 171 25.52 -15.86 20.85
CA GLU A 171 24.30 -16.66 21.08
C GLU A 171 23.15 -16.12 20.23
N LEU A 172 22.35 -17.04 19.71
CA LEU A 172 21.25 -16.77 18.80
C LEU A 172 19.96 -17.43 19.30
N TRP A 173 18.80 -16.84 19.00
CA TRP A 173 17.50 -17.33 19.42
C TRP A 173 16.49 -17.33 18.27
N TRP A 174 15.46 -18.17 18.38
CA TRP A 174 14.42 -18.28 17.36
C TRP A 174 13.30 -17.27 17.58
N ARG A 175 12.99 -16.51 16.53
CA ARG A 175 11.83 -15.63 16.47
C ARG A 175 11.05 -15.87 15.18
N ALA A 176 9.87 -16.49 15.29
CA ALA A 176 8.99 -16.79 14.17
C ALA A 176 9.71 -17.50 12.98
N GLY A 177 10.61 -18.45 13.30
CA GLY A 177 11.39 -19.18 12.29
C GLY A 177 12.57 -18.40 11.69
N LEU A 178 12.94 -17.27 12.30
CA LEU A 178 14.14 -16.49 11.98
C LEU A 178 15.12 -16.58 13.14
N LEU A 179 16.42 -16.63 12.84
CA LEU A 179 17.47 -16.75 13.83
C LEU A 179 18.10 -15.37 14.07
N LEU A 180 17.98 -14.86 15.29
CA LEU A 180 18.40 -13.50 15.67
C LEU A 180 19.49 -13.54 16.75
N PRO A 181 20.35 -12.52 16.85
CA PRO A 181 21.26 -12.37 17.99
C PRO A 181 20.49 -12.24 19.30
N ALA A 182 20.93 -12.97 20.32
CA ALA A 182 20.36 -12.85 21.67
C ALA A 182 20.44 -11.40 22.16
N GLY A 183 19.38 -10.92 22.81
CA GLY A 183 19.25 -9.52 23.22
C GLY A 183 18.79 -8.56 22.11
N PHE A 184 18.51 -9.05 20.90
CA PHE A 184 17.95 -8.27 19.79
C PHE A 184 16.60 -8.80 19.34
N ASP A 185 15.71 -7.90 18.91
CA ASP A 185 14.43 -8.23 18.27
C ASP A 185 14.12 -7.18 17.19
N PHE A 186 13.16 -7.47 16.32
CA PHE A 186 12.69 -6.50 15.34
C PHE A 186 12.01 -5.31 16.02
N GLU A 187 12.14 -4.12 15.43
CA GLU A 187 11.53 -2.89 15.98
C GLU A 187 10.00 -2.95 16.12
N ALA A 188 9.35 -3.79 15.30
CA ALA A 188 7.93 -4.07 15.41
C ALA A 188 7.68 -5.59 15.41
N PRO A 189 6.85 -6.13 16.32
CA PRO A 189 6.61 -7.57 16.43
C PRO A 189 6.10 -8.24 15.15
N LEU A 190 5.37 -7.50 14.32
CA LEU A 190 4.79 -7.97 13.05
C LEU A 190 5.84 -8.19 11.95
N LEU A 191 7.04 -7.60 12.08
CA LEU A 191 8.08 -7.74 11.06
C LEU A 191 8.60 -9.18 10.96
N ALA A 192 8.72 -9.89 12.07
CA ALA A 192 9.21 -11.27 12.05
C ALA A 192 8.36 -12.20 11.15
N PRO A 193 7.03 -12.32 11.35
CA PRO A 193 6.22 -13.16 10.47
C PRO A 193 6.16 -12.64 9.02
N LEU A 194 6.14 -11.33 8.80
CA LEU A 194 6.15 -10.75 7.44
C LEU A 194 7.45 -11.05 6.70
N LEU A 195 8.59 -10.92 7.37
CA LEU A 195 9.91 -11.22 6.80
C LEU A 195 10.06 -12.71 6.54
N ARG A 196 9.58 -13.56 7.46
CA ARG A 196 9.52 -15.00 7.21
C ARG A 196 8.73 -15.28 5.93
N GLN A 197 7.51 -14.77 5.81
CA GLN A 197 6.69 -14.99 4.61
C GLN A 197 7.35 -14.46 3.32
N LYS A 198 8.00 -13.29 3.38
CA LYS A 198 8.61 -12.66 2.21
C LYS A 198 9.92 -13.34 1.76
N LEU A 199 10.72 -13.84 2.70
CA LEU A 199 12.06 -14.37 2.44
C LEU A 199 12.08 -15.90 2.29
N GLN A 200 11.05 -16.60 2.77
CA GLN A 200 10.99 -18.05 2.75
C GLN A 200 10.89 -18.57 1.32
N THR A 201 11.97 -19.22 0.86
CA THR A 201 12.06 -19.85 -0.47
C THR A 201 11.84 -21.36 -0.40
N ALA A 202 12.23 -22.00 0.71
CA ALA A 202 11.97 -23.40 1.05
C ALA A 202 11.58 -23.52 2.54
N ALA A 203 10.86 -24.58 2.92
CA ALA A 203 10.28 -24.72 4.27
C ALA A 203 11.33 -24.74 5.40
N ASP A 204 12.51 -25.31 5.13
CA ASP A 204 13.48 -25.66 6.17
C ASP A 204 14.77 -24.81 6.16
N ASP A 205 14.84 -23.80 5.29
CA ASP A 205 16.00 -22.91 5.25
C ASP A 205 16.09 -22.06 6.52
N VAL A 206 17.33 -21.92 7.00
CA VAL A 206 17.66 -21.09 8.16
C VAL A 206 17.95 -19.68 7.66
N LEU A 207 17.23 -18.70 8.21
CA LEU A 207 17.43 -17.29 7.94
C LEU A 207 18.13 -16.66 9.14
N LEU A 208 19.41 -16.34 8.97
CA LEU A 208 20.25 -15.73 10.01
C LEU A 208 20.27 -14.22 9.82
N PHE A 209 19.92 -13.46 10.86
CA PHE A 209 20.02 -12.00 10.85
C PHE A 209 21.20 -11.51 11.68
N ALA A 210 21.83 -10.44 11.20
CA ALA A 210 22.80 -9.65 11.93
C ALA A 210 22.11 -8.44 12.57
N ALA A 211 22.68 -7.89 13.64
CA ALA A 211 22.11 -6.75 14.37
C ALA A 211 21.89 -5.50 13.51
N ASP A 212 22.65 -5.34 12.42
CA ASP A 212 22.51 -4.23 11.46
C ASP A 212 21.36 -4.42 10.45
N GLY A 213 20.62 -5.53 10.54
CA GLY A 213 19.52 -5.87 9.66
C GLY A 213 19.93 -6.61 8.38
N ARG A 214 21.22 -6.89 8.17
CA ARG A 214 21.64 -7.83 7.12
C ARG A 214 21.16 -9.23 7.47
N TRP A 215 20.93 -10.04 6.45
CA TRP A 215 20.52 -11.42 6.62
C TRP A 215 21.21 -12.31 5.61
N GLU A 216 21.39 -13.57 6.01
CA GLU A 216 22.00 -14.61 5.22
C GLU A 216 21.05 -15.82 5.19
N ARG A 217 20.96 -16.47 4.03
CA ARG A 217 20.21 -17.72 3.88
C ARG A 217 21.16 -18.89 3.98
N ILE A 218 20.87 -19.81 4.89
CA ILE A 218 21.60 -21.06 5.03
C ILE A 218 20.65 -22.17 4.57
N PRO A 219 20.92 -22.79 3.40
CA PRO A 219 20.10 -23.89 2.91
C PRO A 219 20.03 -25.03 3.92
N ALA A 220 18.86 -25.67 4.05
CA ALA A 220 18.69 -26.78 4.98
C ALA A 220 19.71 -27.92 4.76
N ALA A 221 20.08 -28.15 3.50
CA ALA A 221 21.08 -29.15 3.10
C ALA A 221 22.51 -28.84 3.56
N ALA A 222 22.83 -27.56 3.81
CA ALA A 222 24.13 -27.15 4.35
C ALA A 222 24.24 -27.33 5.88
N VAL A 223 23.11 -27.63 6.54
CA VAL A 223 23.06 -27.83 8.00
C VAL A 223 23.16 -29.32 8.31
N LEU A 224 24.37 -29.77 8.64
CA LEU A 224 24.72 -31.18 8.85
C LEU A 224 24.61 -31.57 10.32
N PRO A 225 24.27 -32.83 10.65
CA PRO A 225 24.43 -33.34 12.00
C PRO A 225 25.90 -33.35 12.41
N VAL A 226 26.19 -33.03 13.67
CA VAL A 226 27.57 -33.00 14.13
C VAL A 226 28.09 -34.42 14.37
N THR A 227 29.18 -34.75 13.67
CA THR A 227 30.05 -35.90 13.98
C THR A 227 31.51 -35.43 13.97
N ARG A 228 32.40 -36.07 14.74
CA ARG A 228 33.83 -35.69 14.74
C ARG A 228 34.43 -35.76 13.34
N SER A 229 34.11 -36.80 12.58
CA SER A 229 34.57 -36.96 11.20
C SER A 229 34.08 -35.83 10.29
N ALA A 230 32.83 -35.39 10.43
CA ALA A 230 32.31 -34.27 9.65
C ALA A 230 33.06 -32.97 9.96
N VAL A 231 33.35 -32.70 11.23
CA VAL A 231 34.08 -31.48 11.62
C VAL A 231 35.53 -31.50 11.10
N ARG A 232 36.21 -32.65 11.17
CA ARG A 232 37.57 -32.80 10.60
C ARG A 232 37.60 -32.63 9.08
N PHE A 233 36.68 -33.28 8.37
CA PHE A 233 36.58 -33.17 6.92
C PHE A 233 36.31 -31.72 6.48
N THR A 234 35.48 -30.99 7.25
CA THR A 234 35.28 -29.56 7.00
C THR A 234 36.54 -28.74 7.26
N MET A 235 37.32 -29.02 8.31
CA MET A 235 38.60 -28.33 8.54
C MET A 235 39.63 -28.56 7.43
N GLU A 236 39.77 -29.80 6.96
CA GLU A 236 40.70 -30.15 5.88
C GLU A 236 40.35 -29.38 4.60
N GLY A 237 39.06 -29.28 4.25
CA GLY A 237 38.60 -28.52 3.09
C GLY A 237 38.84 -27.01 3.16
N PHE A 238 39.13 -26.44 4.34
CA PHE A 238 39.48 -25.04 4.54
C PHE A 238 40.98 -24.80 4.75
N GLY A 239 41.79 -25.87 4.89
CA GLY A 239 43.23 -25.80 5.09
C GLY A 239 44.05 -25.87 3.79
N ASP A 240 43.41 -26.21 2.66
CA ASP A 240 44.04 -26.33 1.33
C ASP A 240 43.95 -25.05 0.46
N GLU A 241 43.59 -23.89 1.05
CA GLU A 241 43.63 -22.54 0.44
C GLU A 241 44.66 -21.62 1.12
#